data_AF-A0A4P7ZSC5-F1
#
_entry.id   AF-A0A4P7ZSC5-F1
#
_cell.length_a   1.000
_cell.length_b   1.000
_cell.length_c   1.000
_cell.angle_alpha   90.00
_cell.angle_beta   90.00
_cell.angle_gamma   90.00
#
_symmetry.space_group_name_H-M   'P 1'
#
loop_
_entity.id
_entity.type
_entity.pdbx_description
1 polymer ?
#
loop_
_entity_poly.entity_id
_entity_poly.type
_entity_poly.pdbx_seq_one_letter_code
_entity_poly.pdbx_strand_id
1 'polypeptide(L)'
;MSPASRVLPWVQRFNLKLLILVLAVGLGVNLIGVGHLLLALRSLLSPADLRVLLQVSGLLLLVLIPAAGIYSLVSEFAFWEGWLDGLPAPASLFPSAGTEPSSAQRTGDRCYLVYLDGIHQLERDHPPRVSAFLEVLEQHLPAHALLVRGLETYTVMPVALAEDAGSAWFWRRLFALQEQHPNGWIQLLAAVLVQANNVIKVGISSDRRYGPILNYELALKISLRLAEAGFQPNERCSIVLLGYSGGAEMAMGVGDYLRRITRSAVSIVSFCGVFSGNQQLHQLAGITQIVGSHDPVAAFGRLAYPGRLPLLPLSNWNKAWAQGQIQRWEIAGLNHNGSLGPFADRFRLPVVKAIVAALPESVPAPVQTDC
;
A
#
# COMPACT_ATOMS: atom_id res chain seq x y z
N MET A 1 -63.54 35.30 -39.33
CA MET A 1 -62.46 36.26 -39.03
C MET A 1 -62.20 36.24 -37.53
N SER A 2 -61.04 35.76 -37.09
CA SER A 2 -60.53 35.92 -35.71
C SER A 2 -59.00 36.00 -35.80
N PRO A 3 -58.35 36.96 -35.13
CA PRO A 3 -56.98 37.37 -35.46
C PRO A 3 -55.92 36.57 -34.72
N ALA A 4 -54.81 36.34 -35.42
CA ALA A 4 -53.54 35.94 -34.86
C ALA A 4 -52.94 37.07 -33.99
N SER A 5 -52.42 36.73 -32.80
CA SER A 5 -51.46 37.55 -32.04
C SER A 5 -50.44 36.60 -31.40
N ARG A 6 -49.29 36.40 -32.04
CA ARG A 6 -47.98 37.08 -31.82
C ARG A 6 -47.44 36.92 -30.40
N VAL A 7 -46.57 35.93 -30.27
CA VAL A 7 -45.54 35.77 -29.24
C VAL A 7 -44.65 37.03 -29.20
N LEU A 8 -44.52 37.67 -28.03
CA LEU A 8 -43.51 38.69 -27.76
C LEU A 8 -42.25 38.03 -27.15
N PRO A 9 -41.03 38.31 -27.65
CA PRO A 9 -39.80 37.80 -27.07
C PRO A 9 -39.33 38.70 -25.91
N TRP A 10 -39.23 38.13 -24.72
CA TRP A 10 -38.63 38.75 -23.54
C TRP A 10 -37.09 38.66 -23.65
N VAL A 11 -36.47 39.63 -24.31
CA VAL A 11 -35.00 39.72 -24.40
C VAL A 11 -34.47 40.39 -23.13
N GLN A 12 -34.02 39.58 -22.17
CA GLN A 12 -33.18 40.05 -21.06
C GLN A 12 -31.86 40.59 -21.63
N ARG A 13 -31.70 41.92 -21.66
CA ARG A 13 -30.40 42.54 -21.96
C ARG A 13 -29.46 42.27 -20.80
N PHE A 14 -28.61 41.25 -20.94
CA PHE A 14 -27.57 40.90 -19.99
C PHE A 14 -26.58 42.08 -19.86
N ASN A 15 -26.65 42.80 -18.74
CA ASN A 15 -25.90 44.02 -18.54
C ASN A 15 -24.47 43.69 -18.07
N LEU A 16 -23.62 43.29 -19.02
CA LEU A 16 -22.24 42.85 -18.79
C LEU A 16 -21.43 43.82 -17.93
N LYS A 17 -21.70 45.13 -18.04
CA LYS A 17 -21.08 46.17 -17.20
C LYS A 17 -21.43 46.05 -15.72
N LEU A 18 -22.68 45.69 -15.41
CA LEU A 18 -23.14 45.45 -14.04
C LEU A 18 -22.50 44.18 -13.47
N LEU A 19 -22.39 43.12 -14.28
CA LEU A 19 -21.73 41.88 -13.86
C LEU A 19 -20.24 42.10 -13.59
N ILE A 20 -19.53 42.82 -14.46
CA ILE A 20 -18.11 43.15 -14.27
C ILE A 20 -17.93 44.01 -13.02
N LEU A 21 -18.82 44.97 -12.77
CA LEU A 21 -18.78 45.80 -11.56
C LEU A 21 -18.99 44.96 -10.29
N VAL A 22 -19.98 44.06 -10.28
CA VAL A 22 -20.25 43.17 -9.15
C VAL A 22 -19.08 42.22 -8.89
N LEU A 23 -18.46 41.68 -9.95
CA LEU A 23 -17.28 40.82 -9.83
C LEU A 23 -16.05 41.60 -9.35
N ALA A 24 -15.83 42.83 -9.84
CA ALA A 24 -14.73 43.67 -9.41
C ALA A 24 -14.88 44.13 -7.94
N VAL A 25 -16.10 44.48 -7.52
CA VAL A 25 -16.42 44.81 -6.13
C VAL A 25 -16.28 43.57 -5.24
N GLY A 26 -16.78 42.41 -5.68
CA GLY A 26 -16.65 41.14 -4.96
C GLY A 26 -15.20 40.67 -4.82
N LEU A 27 -14.37 40.89 -5.84
CA LEU A 27 -12.93 40.61 -5.82
C LEU A 27 -12.19 41.61 -4.91
N GLY A 28 -12.53 42.89 -4.96
CA GLY A 28 -11.97 43.92 -4.08
C GLY A 28 -12.27 43.65 -2.60
N VAL A 29 -13.52 43.29 -2.27
CA VAL A 29 -13.92 42.92 -0.91
C VAL A 29 -13.22 41.64 -0.44
N ASN A 30 -13.03 40.64 -1.32
CA ASN A 30 -12.26 39.44 -1.00
C ASN A 30 -10.77 39.73 -0.77
N LEU A 31 -10.14 40.54 -1.61
CA LEU A 31 -8.72 40.90 -1.47
C LEU A 31 -8.47 41.73 -0.21
N ILE A 32 -9.40 42.64 0.12
CA ILE A 32 -9.37 43.40 1.37
C ILE A 32 -9.61 42.48 2.58
N GLY A 33 -10.57 41.55 2.50
CA GLY A 33 -10.84 40.56 3.55
C GLY A 33 -9.67 39.59 3.80
N VAL A 34 -9.03 39.09 2.74
CA VAL A 34 -7.81 38.26 2.84
C VAL A 34 -6.62 39.09 3.35
N GLY A 35 -6.50 40.35 2.92
CA GLY A 35 -5.51 41.28 3.44
C GLY A 35 -5.66 41.54 4.94
N HIS A 36 -6.89 41.79 5.40
CA HIS A 36 -7.19 41.95 6.83
C HIS A 36 -7.04 40.66 7.62
N LEU A 37 -7.36 39.49 7.04
CA LEU A 37 -7.12 38.19 7.67
C LEU A 37 -5.61 37.93 7.83
N LEU A 38 -4.80 38.21 6.80
CA LEU A 38 -3.35 38.08 6.85
C LEU A 38 -2.69 39.10 7.80
N LEU A 39 -3.19 40.34 7.84
CA LEU A 39 -2.76 41.35 8.80
C LEU A 39 -3.19 41.00 10.23
N ALA A 40 -4.39 40.45 10.42
CA ALA A 40 -4.88 39.95 11.71
C ALA A 40 -4.06 38.76 12.19
N LEU A 41 -3.75 37.78 11.33
CA LEU A 41 -2.84 36.67 11.62
C LEU A 41 -1.43 37.17 11.94
N ARG A 42 -0.91 38.19 11.24
CA ARG A 42 0.38 38.83 11.55
C ARG A 42 0.37 39.64 12.86
N SER A 43 -0.77 40.22 13.24
CA SER A 43 -0.92 40.95 14.51
C SER A 43 -1.21 40.04 15.71
N LEU A 44 -1.69 38.81 15.47
CA LEU A 44 -2.04 37.82 16.50
C LEU A 44 -0.93 36.78 16.73
N LEU A 45 -0.06 36.54 15.75
CA LEU A 45 1.07 35.61 15.87
C LEU A 45 2.36 36.37 15.66
N SER A 46 3.02 36.72 16.75
CA SER A 46 4.39 37.24 16.68
C SER A 46 5.34 36.14 16.16
N PRO A 47 6.51 36.51 15.62
CA PRO A 47 7.56 35.54 15.31
C PRO A 47 8.04 34.72 16.53
N ALA A 48 7.75 35.17 17.76
CA ALA A 48 7.96 34.40 18.97
C ALA A 48 6.88 33.32 19.15
N ASP A 49 5.61 33.65 18.90
CA ASP A 49 4.50 32.70 18.95
C ASP A 49 4.63 31.60 17.90
N LEU A 50 5.08 31.95 16.69
CA LEU A 50 5.37 30.96 15.64
C LEU A 50 6.51 30.01 16.05
N ARG A 51 7.54 30.53 16.73
CA ARG A 51 8.64 29.71 17.25
C ARG A 51 8.16 28.79 18.37
N VAL A 52 7.35 29.27 19.30
CA VAL A 52 6.75 28.46 20.36
C VAL A 52 5.85 27.37 19.75
N LEU A 53 5.02 27.70 18.76
CA LEU A 53 4.17 26.74 18.07
C LEU A 53 4.99 25.64 17.39
N LEU A 54 6.08 26.01 16.69
CA LEU A 54 7.00 25.06 16.07
C LEU A 54 7.71 24.18 17.10
N GLN A 55 8.14 24.76 18.23
CA GLN A 55 8.77 24.01 19.31
C GLN A 55 7.81 23.02 19.98
N VAL A 56 6.59 23.47 20.30
CA VAL A 56 5.55 22.61 20.90
C VAL A 56 5.13 21.52 19.92
N SER A 57 4.96 21.87 18.64
CA SER A 57 4.63 20.89 17.59
C SER A 57 5.78 19.89 17.40
N GLY A 58 7.03 20.35 17.41
CA GLY A 58 8.22 19.49 17.37
C GLY A 58 8.30 18.55 18.57
N LEU A 59 8.04 19.05 19.77
CA LEU A 59 8.00 18.24 21.00
C LEU A 59 6.86 17.22 20.96
N LEU A 60 5.68 17.62 20.53
CA LEU A 60 4.54 16.72 20.37
C LEU A 60 4.85 15.62 19.36
N LEU A 61 5.44 15.94 18.20
CA LEU A 61 5.87 14.93 17.24
C LEU A 61 6.95 14.00 17.82
N LEU A 62 7.90 14.54 18.57
CA LEU A 62 8.96 13.77 19.24
C LEU A 62 8.42 12.77 20.27
N VAL A 63 7.29 13.07 20.92
CA VAL A 63 6.65 12.17 21.89
C VAL A 63 5.67 11.22 21.22
N LEU A 64 4.81 11.74 20.33
CA LEU A 64 3.72 10.98 19.72
C LEU A 64 4.22 9.93 18.72
N ILE A 65 5.27 10.21 17.95
CA ILE A 65 5.80 9.24 16.97
C ILE A 65 6.37 7.99 17.68
N PRO A 66 7.27 8.12 18.68
CA PRO A 66 7.72 6.95 19.45
C PRO A 66 6.59 6.28 20.22
N ALA A 67 5.65 7.02 20.81
CA ALA A 67 4.52 6.43 21.51
C ALA A 67 3.65 5.58 20.57
N ALA A 68 3.38 6.06 19.36
CA ALA A 68 2.66 5.30 18.33
C ALA A 68 3.45 4.05 17.90
N GLY A 69 4.78 4.16 17.74
CA GLY A 69 5.64 3.01 17.44
C GLY A 69 5.64 1.97 18.56
N ILE A 70 5.78 2.39 19.82
CA ILE A 70 5.72 1.51 21.00
C ILE A 70 4.35 0.83 21.08
N TYR A 71 3.26 1.58 20.92
CA TYR A 71 1.91 1.02 20.92
C TYR A 71 1.75 -0.04 19.84
N SER A 72 2.23 0.21 18.61
CA SER A 72 2.21 -0.78 17.54
C SER A 72 2.98 -2.04 17.94
N LEU A 73 4.18 -1.91 18.54
CA LEU A 73 4.98 -3.07 18.96
C LEU A 73 4.35 -3.86 20.11
N VAL A 74 3.63 -3.20 21.02
CA VAL A 74 2.96 -3.89 22.15
C VAL A 74 1.88 -4.84 21.63
N SER A 75 1.14 -4.46 20.59
CA SER A 75 0.16 -5.35 19.96
C SER A 75 0.82 -6.59 19.33
N GLU A 76 1.93 -6.41 18.61
CA GLU A 76 2.71 -7.51 18.03
C GLU A 76 3.26 -8.44 19.12
N PHE A 77 3.76 -7.87 20.21
CA PHE A 77 4.30 -8.65 21.33
C PHE A 77 3.22 -9.42 22.08
N ALA A 78 2.04 -8.81 22.29
CA ALA A 78 0.89 -9.49 22.89
C ALA A 78 0.43 -10.67 22.02
N PHE A 79 0.49 -10.55 20.69
CA PHE A 79 0.29 -11.69 19.79
C PHE A 79 1.37 -12.76 19.97
N TRP A 80 2.64 -12.37 19.95
CA TRP A 80 3.78 -13.29 20.06
C TRP A 80 3.77 -14.12 21.36
N GLU A 81 3.44 -13.49 22.49
CA GLU A 81 3.30 -14.17 23.79
C GLU A 81 2.01 -14.99 23.92
N GLY A 82 1.17 -15.03 22.87
CA GLY A 82 -0.08 -15.78 22.84
C GLY A 82 -1.18 -15.16 23.71
N TRP A 83 -1.08 -13.88 24.05
CA TRP A 83 -2.12 -13.16 24.80
C TRP A 83 -3.31 -12.77 23.92
N LEU A 84 -3.12 -12.78 22.61
CA LEU A 84 -4.18 -12.54 21.61
C LEU A 84 -4.55 -13.85 20.93
N ASP A 85 -5.74 -14.35 21.23
CA ASP A 85 -6.35 -15.45 20.47
C ASP A 85 -6.82 -14.93 19.10
N GLY A 86 -6.47 -15.60 18.00
CA GLY A 86 -7.04 -15.22 16.70
C GLY A 86 -6.42 -15.81 15.45
N LEU A 87 -5.14 -16.22 15.47
CA LEU A 87 -4.52 -16.84 14.29
C LEU A 87 -4.23 -18.33 14.52
N PRO A 88 -4.67 -19.21 13.59
CA PRO A 88 -4.42 -20.63 13.70
C PRO A 88 -2.92 -20.95 13.56
N ALA A 89 -2.48 -22.03 14.20
CA ALA A 89 -1.13 -22.53 14.03
C ALA A 89 -0.87 -22.92 12.55
N PRO A 90 0.36 -22.76 12.03
CA PRO A 90 0.72 -23.21 10.68
C PRO A 90 0.27 -24.64 10.37
N ALA A 91 0.42 -25.55 11.34
CA ALA A 91 0.07 -26.96 11.18
C ALA A 91 -1.44 -27.21 11.08
N SER A 92 -2.28 -26.31 11.61
CA SER A 92 -3.74 -26.39 11.48
C SER A 92 -4.28 -25.70 10.22
N LEU A 93 -3.51 -24.78 9.62
CA LEU A 93 -3.88 -24.10 8.38
C LEU A 93 -3.89 -25.04 7.18
N PHE A 94 -2.92 -25.94 7.14
CA PHE A 94 -2.80 -26.93 6.09
C PHE A 94 -2.59 -28.31 6.73
N PRO A 95 -3.66 -29.12 6.84
CA PRO A 95 -3.54 -30.49 7.34
C PRO A 95 -2.44 -31.22 6.57
N SER A 96 -1.47 -31.81 7.28
CA SER A 96 -0.46 -32.64 6.64
C SER A 96 -1.17 -33.76 5.88
N ALA A 97 -0.92 -33.86 4.58
CA ALA A 97 -1.49 -34.87 3.71
C ALA A 97 -1.07 -36.27 4.17
N GLY A 98 -1.82 -36.85 5.10
CA GLY A 98 -1.87 -38.28 5.42
C GLY A 98 -2.94 -39.01 4.60
N THR A 99 -3.60 -38.32 3.67
CA THR A 99 -4.55 -38.90 2.73
C THR A 99 -3.96 -38.69 1.35
N GLU A 100 -3.63 -39.78 0.66
CA GLU A 100 -3.21 -39.70 -0.73
C GLU A 100 -4.22 -38.87 -1.52
N PRO A 101 -3.77 -37.94 -2.37
CA PRO A 101 -4.68 -37.15 -3.18
C PRO A 101 -5.50 -38.11 -4.03
N SER A 102 -6.83 -38.10 -3.84
CA SER A 102 -7.75 -38.75 -4.75
C SER A 102 -7.40 -38.29 -6.17
N SER A 103 -7.06 -39.25 -7.02
CA SER A 103 -6.51 -39.07 -8.36
C SER A 103 -7.43 -38.31 -9.34
N ALA A 104 -8.58 -37.82 -8.87
CA ALA A 104 -9.63 -37.21 -9.68
C ALA A 104 -9.52 -35.69 -9.88
N GLN A 105 -8.65 -34.97 -9.15
CA GLN A 105 -8.53 -33.50 -9.26
C GLN A 105 -7.07 -33.02 -9.19
N ARG A 106 -6.21 -33.54 -10.07
CA ARG A 106 -4.96 -32.83 -10.39
C ARG A 106 -5.31 -31.60 -11.21
N THR A 107 -5.60 -30.49 -10.55
CA THR A 107 -5.61 -29.19 -11.24
C THR A 107 -4.18 -28.91 -11.70
N GLY A 108 -4.01 -28.43 -12.93
CA GLY A 108 -2.68 -28.13 -13.49
C GLY A 108 -1.93 -27.10 -12.64
N ASP A 109 -0.67 -26.83 -12.97
CA ASP A 109 0.16 -25.81 -12.28
C ASP A 109 -0.65 -24.54 -11.99
N ARG A 110 -0.83 -24.15 -10.72
CA ARG A 110 -1.57 -22.92 -10.33
C ARG A 110 -0.62 -21.87 -9.73
N CYS A 111 -0.88 -20.61 -10.02
CA CYS A 111 -0.15 -19.47 -9.49
C CYS A 111 -1.09 -18.60 -8.66
N TYR A 112 -0.86 -18.48 -7.35
CA TYR A 112 -1.64 -17.61 -6.47
C TYR A 112 -0.96 -16.26 -6.36
N LEU A 113 -1.58 -15.21 -6.91
CA LEU A 113 -1.09 -13.84 -6.88
C LEU A 113 -1.72 -13.10 -5.70
N VAL A 114 -0.91 -12.71 -4.74
CA VAL A 114 -1.32 -12.02 -3.51
C VAL A 114 -0.95 -10.55 -3.60
N TYR A 115 -1.93 -9.65 -3.64
CA TYR A 115 -1.67 -8.20 -3.71
C TYR A 115 -1.49 -7.60 -2.30
N LEU A 116 -0.38 -6.90 -2.11
CA LEU A 116 -0.05 -6.13 -0.91
C LEU A 116 0.04 -4.64 -1.27
N ASP A 117 -1.00 -3.87 -0.93
CA ASP A 117 -1.00 -2.41 -1.07
C ASP A 117 -0.03 -1.79 -0.04
N GLY A 118 0.60 -0.66 -0.40
CA GLY A 118 1.45 0.16 0.48
C GLY A 118 0.72 1.24 1.27
N ILE A 119 -0.56 1.48 0.95
CA ILE A 119 -1.34 2.63 1.43
C ILE A 119 -2.61 2.18 2.17
N HIS A 120 -3.32 1.17 1.67
CA HIS A 120 -4.59 0.76 2.25
C HIS A 120 -4.43 -0.56 3.01
N GLN A 121 -5.10 -0.65 4.16
CA GLN A 121 -5.03 -1.85 5.00
C GLN A 121 -6.08 -2.88 4.63
N LEU A 122 -7.14 -2.47 3.92
CA LEU A 122 -8.26 -3.31 3.52
C LEU A 122 -8.62 -3.05 2.06
N GLU A 123 -9.05 -4.10 1.35
CA GLU A 123 -9.51 -3.97 -0.04
C GLU A 123 -10.74 -3.06 -0.17
N ARG A 124 -11.63 -3.05 0.82
CA ARG A 124 -12.83 -2.19 0.82
C ARG A 124 -12.52 -0.69 0.87
N ASP A 125 -11.32 -0.34 1.36
CA ASP A 125 -10.85 1.04 1.47
C ASP A 125 -10.03 1.46 0.24
N HIS A 126 -9.94 0.59 -0.79
CA HIS A 126 -9.25 0.92 -2.02
C HIS A 126 -9.99 2.04 -2.78
N PRO A 127 -9.28 3.13 -3.14
CA PRO A 127 -9.87 4.16 -3.96
C PRO A 127 -10.17 3.59 -5.36
N PRO A 128 -11.16 4.13 -6.10
CA PRO A 128 -11.62 3.56 -7.38
C PRO A 128 -10.50 3.26 -8.39
N ARG A 129 -9.42 4.06 -8.39
CA ARG A 129 -8.24 3.85 -9.25
C ARG A 129 -7.47 2.55 -8.95
N VAL A 130 -7.44 2.10 -7.70
CA VAL A 130 -6.77 0.85 -7.28
C VAL A 130 -7.68 -0.32 -7.62
N SER A 131 -8.99 -0.22 -7.36
CA SER A 131 -9.95 -1.25 -7.77
C SER A 131 -9.94 -1.45 -9.29
N ALA A 132 -9.98 -0.37 -10.07
CA ALA A 132 -9.85 -0.42 -11.53
C ALA A 132 -8.50 -1.02 -11.99
N PHE A 133 -7.42 -0.77 -11.26
CA PHE A 133 -6.13 -1.41 -11.54
C PHE A 133 -6.19 -2.93 -11.30
N LEU A 134 -6.78 -3.38 -10.19
CA LEU A 134 -6.91 -4.80 -9.88
C LEU A 134 -7.86 -5.53 -10.84
N GLU A 135 -8.93 -4.87 -11.28
CA GLU A 135 -9.81 -5.38 -12.33
C GLU A 135 -9.07 -5.56 -13.66
N VAL A 136 -8.30 -4.56 -14.10
CA VAL A 136 -7.48 -4.66 -15.32
C VAL A 136 -6.41 -5.74 -15.16
N LEU A 137 -5.81 -5.87 -13.97
CA LEU A 137 -4.85 -6.94 -13.68
C LEU A 137 -5.51 -8.32 -13.85
N GLU A 138 -6.63 -8.55 -13.19
CA GLU A 138 -7.37 -9.82 -13.23
C GLU A 138 -7.79 -10.21 -14.65
N GLN A 139 -8.21 -9.24 -15.48
CA GLN A 139 -8.53 -9.47 -16.89
C GLN A 139 -7.34 -9.93 -17.75
N HIS A 140 -6.12 -9.61 -17.33
CA HIS A 140 -4.90 -9.96 -18.06
C HIS A 140 -4.13 -11.12 -17.43
N LEU A 141 -4.61 -11.67 -16.32
CA LEU A 141 -3.98 -12.83 -15.71
C LEU A 141 -4.13 -14.05 -16.61
N PRO A 142 -3.07 -14.87 -16.73
CA PRO A 142 -3.17 -16.14 -17.45
C PRO A 142 -4.11 -17.11 -16.72
N ALA A 143 -4.66 -18.09 -17.44
CA ALA A 143 -5.69 -18.99 -16.90
C ALA A 143 -5.25 -19.80 -15.66
N HIS A 144 -3.94 -19.98 -15.47
CA HIS A 144 -3.38 -20.66 -14.30
C HIS A 144 -3.15 -19.74 -13.09
N ALA A 145 -3.25 -18.42 -13.26
CA ALA A 145 -3.05 -17.45 -12.20
C ALA A 145 -4.37 -17.01 -11.58
N LEU A 146 -4.43 -16.99 -10.24
CA LEU A 146 -5.57 -16.55 -9.46
C LEU A 146 -5.16 -15.37 -8.59
N LEU A 147 -5.87 -14.23 -8.71
CA LEU A 147 -5.72 -13.10 -7.81
C LEU A 147 -6.42 -13.40 -6.48
N VAL A 148 -5.66 -13.45 -5.40
CA VAL A 148 -6.19 -13.59 -4.03
C VAL A 148 -6.56 -12.22 -3.51
N ARG A 149 -7.87 -12.00 -3.36
CA ARG A 149 -8.50 -10.78 -2.85
C ARG A 149 -8.78 -10.87 -1.34
N GLY A 150 -9.15 -9.76 -0.72
CA GLY A 150 -9.66 -9.71 0.66
C GLY A 150 -8.59 -9.78 1.76
N LEU A 151 -7.36 -9.40 1.45
CA LEU A 151 -6.27 -9.39 2.42
C LEU A 151 -6.24 -8.11 3.25
N GLU A 152 -6.14 -8.28 4.57
CA GLU A 152 -5.89 -7.19 5.51
C GLU A 152 -4.38 -7.13 5.80
N THR A 153 -3.66 -6.27 5.09
CA THR A 153 -2.19 -6.38 4.94
C THR A 153 -1.40 -5.76 6.09
N TYR A 154 -2.06 -5.03 6.99
CA TYR A 154 -1.37 -4.20 7.99
C TYR A 154 -1.94 -4.29 9.40
N THR A 155 -2.98 -5.08 9.67
CA THR A 155 -3.58 -5.18 11.01
C THR A 155 -3.04 -6.41 11.73
N VAL A 156 -2.95 -6.37 13.06
CA VAL A 156 -2.55 -7.51 13.91
C VAL A 156 -3.77 -8.42 14.13
N MET A 157 -4.84 -7.86 14.68
CA MET A 157 -6.14 -8.55 14.74
C MET A 157 -6.87 -8.51 13.37
N PRO A 158 -7.89 -9.37 13.11
CA PRO A 158 -8.81 -9.27 11.96
C PRO A 158 -9.77 -8.09 12.15
N VAL A 159 -9.19 -6.97 12.56
CA VAL A 159 -9.85 -5.80 13.08
C VAL A 159 -9.02 -4.65 12.53
N ALA A 160 -9.58 -3.98 11.54
CA ALA A 160 -8.99 -2.78 10.96
C ALA A 160 -8.61 -1.76 12.05
N LEU A 161 -7.72 -0.79 11.77
CA LEU A 161 -7.58 0.40 12.64
C LEU A 161 -8.95 1.07 12.90
N ALA A 162 -9.87 0.97 11.94
CA ALA A 162 -11.25 1.43 12.04
C ALA A 162 -12.17 0.51 12.88
N GLU A 163 -11.69 -0.62 13.38
CA GLU A 163 -12.46 -1.58 14.16
C GLU A 163 -11.81 -1.86 15.52
N ASP A 164 -10.60 -1.33 15.76
CA ASP A 164 -9.88 -1.43 17.03
C ASP A 164 -10.70 -0.82 18.19
N ALA A 165 -10.93 -1.60 19.25
CA ALA A 165 -11.85 -1.22 20.32
C ALA A 165 -11.47 0.08 21.06
N GLY A 166 -10.18 0.45 21.05
CA GLY A 166 -9.67 1.67 21.70
C GLY A 166 -9.55 2.89 20.77
N SER A 167 -9.18 2.68 19.51
CA SER A 167 -8.81 3.76 18.57
C SER A 167 -9.70 3.86 17.32
N ALA A 168 -10.68 2.97 17.13
CA ALA A 168 -11.58 2.97 15.97
C ALA A 168 -12.27 4.31 15.71
N TRP A 169 -12.72 5.00 16.77
CA TRP A 169 -13.36 6.31 16.62
C TRP A 169 -12.42 7.33 15.96
N PHE A 170 -11.16 7.37 16.38
CA PHE A 170 -10.16 8.29 15.84
C PHE A 170 -9.86 7.97 14.38
N TRP A 171 -9.61 6.70 14.05
CA TRP A 171 -9.28 6.29 12.69
C TRP A 171 -10.45 6.43 11.73
N ARG A 172 -11.66 6.04 12.13
CA ARG A 172 -12.88 6.28 11.32
C ARG A 172 -13.07 7.76 11.04
N ARG A 173 -12.84 8.62 12.04
CA ARG A 173 -12.92 10.07 11.87
C ARG A 173 -11.85 10.57 10.91
N LEU A 174 -10.62 10.06 11.02
CA LEU A 174 -9.51 10.45 10.15
C LEU A 174 -9.74 10.03 8.69
N PHE A 175 -10.21 8.81 8.45
CA PHE A 175 -10.58 8.32 7.12
C PHE A 175 -11.74 9.14 6.53
N ALA A 176 -12.78 9.42 7.31
CA ALA A 176 -13.88 10.29 6.86
C ALA A 176 -13.39 11.71 6.52
N LEU A 177 -12.44 12.25 7.29
CA LEU A 177 -11.82 13.55 7.01
C LEU A 177 -10.93 13.52 5.76
N GLN A 178 -10.27 12.40 5.47
CA GLN A 178 -9.49 12.23 4.26
C GLN A 178 -10.38 12.21 3.00
N GLU A 179 -11.50 11.49 3.03
CA GLU A 179 -12.33 11.27 1.85
C GLU A 179 -13.37 12.36 1.60
N GLN A 180 -14.02 12.87 2.65
CA GLN A 180 -15.26 13.62 2.51
C GLN A 180 -15.14 15.08 2.94
N HIS A 181 -13.99 15.50 3.47
CA HIS A 181 -13.87 16.84 4.03
C HIS A 181 -13.80 17.91 2.91
N PRO A 182 -14.61 18.97 2.93
CA PRO A 182 -14.65 19.97 1.84
C PRO A 182 -13.37 20.81 1.70
N ASN A 183 -12.54 20.87 2.76
CA ASN A 183 -11.25 21.57 2.74
C ASN A 183 -10.10 20.61 2.39
N GLY A 184 -9.45 20.85 1.24
CA GLY A 184 -8.33 20.04 0.76
C GLY A 184 -7.09 20.01 1.67
N TRP A 185 -6.88 21.02 2.52
CA TRP A 185 -5.79 20.99 3.51
C TRP A 185 -6.02 19.97 4.62
N ILE A 186 -7.27 19.80 5.04
CA ILE A 186 -7.63 18.81 6.07
C ILE A 186 -7.57 17.41 5.47
N GLN A 187 -8.00 17.23 4.22
CA GLN A 187 -7.80 15.97 3.50
C GLN A 187 -6.32 15.60 3.41
N LEU A 188 -5.46 16.59 3.06
CA LEU A 188 -4.02 16.39 3.00
C LEU A 188 -3.43 15.98 4.36
N LEU A 189 -3.80 16.69 5.43
CA LEU A 189 -3.32 16.38 6.78
C LEU A 189 -3.75 14.97 7.23
N ALA A 190 -5.01 14.61 6.97
CA ALA A 190 -5.52 13.27 7.26
C ALA A 190 -4.77 12.19 6.46
N ALA A 191 -4.55 12.41 5.16
CA ALA A 191 -3.78 11.52 4.31
C ALA A 191 -2.32 11.38 4.77
N VAL A 192 -1.71 12.45 5.30
CA VAL A 192 -0.34 12.40 5.87
C VAL A 192 -0.32 11.56 7.14
N LEU A 193 -1.29 11.71 8.04
CA LEU A 193 -1.36 10.94 9.28
C LEU A 193 -1.60 9.45 9.03
N VAL A 194 -2.46 9.10 8.08
CA VAL A 194 -2.67 7.71 7.64
C VAL A 194 -1.37 7.14 7.05
N GLN A 195 -0.71 7.88 6.16
CA GLN A 195 0.56 7.44 5.57
C GLN A 195 1.67 7.31 6.62
N ALA A 196 1.73 8.18 7.61
CA ALA A 196 2.72 8.11 8.69
C ALA A 196 2.61 6.79 9.47
N ASN A 197 1.39 6.35 9.77
CA ASN A 197 1.17 5.05 10.41
C ASN A 197 1.66 3.88 9.55
N ASN A 198 1.39 3.91 8.24
CA ASN A 198 1.85 2.87 7.33
C ASN A 198 3.38 2.86 7.20
N VAL A 199 4.02 4.03 7.19
CA VAL A 199 5.50 4.15 7.20
C VAL A 199 6.09 3.56 8.47
N ILE A 200 5.46 3.74 9.63
CA ILE A 200 5.90 3.11 10.88
C ILE A 200 5.85 1.58 10.74
N LYS A 201 4.76 1.01 10.22
CA LYS A 201 4.63 -0.45 10.01
C LYS A 201 5.68 -0.99 9.06
N VAL A 202 5.90 -0.31 7.93
CA VAL A 202 6.99 -0.63 6.98
C VAL A 202 8.35 -0.55 7.66
N GLY A 203 8.57 0.45 8.50
CA GLY A 203 9.76 0.58 9.34
C GLY A 203 9.96 -0.62 10.27
N ILE A 204 8.91 -1.04 10.98
CA ILE A 204 8.93 -2.21 11.87
C ILE A 204 9.25 -3.48 11.08
N SER A 205 8.56 -3.73 9.95
CA SER A 205 8.81 -4.88 9.07
C SER A 205 10.27 -4.97 8.61
N SER A 206 10.90 -3.82 8.40
CA SER A 206 12.30 -3.71 7.98
C SER A 206 13.34 -3.85 9.09
N ASP A 207 12.93 -3.69 10.36
CA ASP A 207 13.81 -3.81 11.52
C ASP A 207 14.08 -5.29 11.81
N ARG A 208 15.34 -5.63 12.07
CA ARG A 208 15.76 -7.03 12.27
C ARG A 208 15.28 -7.65 13.58
N ARG A 209 14.93 -6.82 14.58
CA ARG A 209 14.51 -7.26 15.91
C ARG A 209 13.00 -7.40 15.98
N TYR A 210 12.27 -6.43 15.45
CA TYR A 210 10.82 -6.38 15.57
C TYR A 210 10.08 -6.90 14.33
N GLY A 211 10.66 -6.75 13.15
CA GLY A 211 10.09 -7.20 11.89
C GLY A 211 9.74 -8.70 11.84
N PRO A 212 10.55 -9.63 12.41
CA PRO A 212 10.21 -11.05 12.43
C PRO A 212 8.81 -11.38 12.97
N ILE A 213 8.35 -10.67 14.00
CA ILE A 213 7.03 -10.92 14.62
C ILE A 213 5.92 -10.49 13.66
N LEU A 214 5.94 -9.23 13.23
CA LEU A 214 4.96 -8.65 12.31
C LEU A 214 4.91 -9.38 10.96
N ASN A 215 6.08 -9.76 10.43
CA ASN A 215 6.16 -10.47 9.16
C ASN A 215 5.65 -11.92 9.26
N TYR A 216 5.89 -12.60 10.39
CA TYR A 216 5.35 -13.94 10.62
C TYR A 216 3.83 -13.91 10.76
N GLU A 217 3.31 -12.93 11.49
CA GLU A 217 1.87 -12.74 11.66
C GLU A 217 1.17 -12.50 10.31
N LEU A 218 1.70 -11.58 9.50
CA LEU A 218 1.18 -11.31 8.16
C LEU A 218 1.25 -12.57 7.27
N ALA A 219 2.31 -13.38 7.39
CA ALA A 219 2.41 -14.65 6.67
C ALA A 219 1.32 -15.65 7.07
N LEU A 220 0.91 -15.72 8.34
CA LEU A 220 -0.21 -16.56 8.79
C LEU A 220 -1.55 -16.09 8.18
N LYS A 221 -1.78 -14.78 8.14
CA LYS A 221 -2.99 -14.21 7.51
C LYS A 221 -3.06 -14.50 6.03
N ILE A 222 -1.94 -14.32 5.32
CA ILE A 222 -1.85 -14.68 3.90
C ILE A 222 -2.12 -16.17 3.72
N SER A 223 -1.54 -17.03 4.59
CA SER A 223 -1.76 -18.47 4.54
C SER A 223 -3.22 -18.86 4.75
N LEU A 224 -3.93 -18.21 5.68
CA LEU A 224 -5.36 -18.41 5.89
C LEU A 224 -6.19 -18.05 4.65
N ARG A 225 -5.94 -16.88 4.05
CA ARG A 225 -6.63 -16.46 2.83
C ARG A 225 -6.30 -17.35 1.63
N LEU A 226 -5.06 -17.84 1.54
CA LEU A 226 -4.68 -18.83 0.54
C LEU A 226 -5.49 -20.12 0.72
N ALA A 227 -5.60 -20.63 1.95
CA ALA A 227 -6.41 -21.81 2.25
C ALA A 227 -7.88 -21.62 1.87
N GLU A 228 -8.47 -20.46 2.20
CA GLU A 228 -9.85 -20.09 1.80
C GLU A 228 -10.01 -20.00 0.27
N ALA A 229 -8.97 -19.55 -0.44
CA ALA A 229 -8.92 -19.55 -1.91
C ALA A 229 -8.64 -20.94 -2.52
N GLY A 230 -8.58 -21.99 -1.69
CA GLY A 230 -8.38 -23.38 -2.12
C GLY A 230 -6.93 -23.76 -2.40
N PHE A 231 -5.94 -23.03 -1.87
CA PHE A 231 -4.53 -23.39 -1.95
C PHE A 231 -4.22 -24.67 -1.15
N GLN A 232 -3.42 -25.56 -1.74
CA GLN A 232 -2.99 -26.82 -1.12
C GLN A 232 -1.45 -26.97 -1.21
N PRO A 233 -0.72 -27.10 -0.07
CA PRO A 233 0.76 -27.15 -0.02
C PRO A 233 1.49 -28.27 -0.77
N ASN A 234 0.78 -29.24 -1.35
CA ASN A 234 1.38 -30.40 -2.03
C ASN A 234 0.98 -30.50 -3.51
N GLU A 235 0.20 -29.53 -4.00
CA GLU A 235 -0.05 -29.39 -5.43
C GLU A 235 1.12 -28.65 -6.10
N ARG A 236 1.21 -28.70 -7.43
CA ARG A 236 2.13 -27.84 -8.18
C ARG A 236 1.58 -26.41 -8.14
N CYS A 237 1.76 -25.75 -7.00
CA CYS A 237 1.30 -24.41 -6.75
C CYS A 237 2.49 -23.49 -6.48
N SER A 238 2.44 -22.29 -7.05
CA SER A 238 3.39 -21.22 -6.77
C SER A 238 2.64 -20.02 -6.19
N ILE A 239 3.34 -19.24 -5.38
CA ILE A 239 2.80 -18.02 -4.77
C ILE A 239 3.63 -16.84 -5.28
N VAL A 240 2.94 -15.79 -5.72
CA VAL A 240 3.56 -14.52 -6.12
C VAL A 240 3.04 -13.43 -5.21
N LEU A 241 3.93 -12.79 -4.46
CA LEU A 241 3.61 -11.62 -3.63
C LEU A 241 3.80 -10.35 -4.47
N LEU A 242 2.70 -9.67 -4.77
CA LEU A 242 2.66 -8.43 -5.54
C LEU A 242 2.62 -7.22 -4.61
N GLY A 243 3.74 -6.54 -4.42
CA GLY A 243 3.85 -5.41 -3.48
C GLY A 243 3.94 -4.04 -4.15
N TYR A 244 3.02 -3.13 -3.81
CA TYR A 244 3.07 -1.71 -4.20
C TYR A 244 3.70 -0.84 -3.11
N SER A 245 4.62 0.07 -3.46
CA SER A 245 5.19 1.02 -2.49
C SER A 245 5.72 0.31 -1.22
N GLY A 246 5.27 0.67 -0.02
CA GLY A 246 5.62 -0.01 1.23
C GLY A 246 5.14 -1.47 1.34
N GLY A 247 4.13 -1.88 0.55
CA GLY A 247 3.70 -3.27 0.44
C GLY A 247 4.78 -4.18 -0.16
N ALA A 248 5.76 -3.60 -0.87
CA ALA A 248 6.96 -4.32 -1.29
C ALA A 248 7.84 -4.73 -0.11
N GLU A 249 7.99 -3.88 0.93
CA GLU A 249 8.71 -4.28 2.15
C GLU A 249 8.00 -5.44 2.83
N MET A 250 6.66 -5.37 2.92
CA MET A 250 5.86 -6.44 3.49
C MET A 250 6.03 -7.74 2.70
N ALA A 251 6.02 -7.68 1.36
CA ALA A 251 6.29 -8.85 0.52
C ALA A 251 7.67 -9.48 0.80
N MET A 252 8.72 -8.64 0.93
CA MET A 252 10.07 -9.12 1.29
C MET A 252 10.09 -9.72 2.70
N GLY A 253 9.38 -9.07 3.63
CA GLY A 253 9.13 -9.48 5.02
C GLY A 253 8.62 -10.91 5.14
N VAL A 254 7.53 -11.20 4.44
CA VAL A 254 6.78 -12.45 4.61
C VAL A 254 7.27 -13.60 3.74
N GLY A 255 8.05 -13.31 2.69
CA GLY A 255 8.39 -14.29 1.65
C GLY A 255 8.93 -15.63 2.16
N ASP A 256 9.95 -15.62 3.03
CA ASP A 256 10.54 -16.86 3.56
C ASP A 256 9.62 -17.55 4.57
N TYR A 257 8.87 -16.79 5.39
CA TYR A 257 7.87 -17.38 6.29
C TYR A 257 6.80 -18.12 5.50
N LEU A 258 6.27 -17.48 4.46
CA LEU A 258 5.23 -18.08 3.63
C LEU A 258 5.75 -19.32 2.91
N ARG A 259 6.98 -19.28 2.38
CA ARG A 259 7.65 -20.46 1.79
C ARG A 259 7.74 -21.62 2.78
N ARG A 260 8.10 -21.36 4.04
CA ARG A 260 8.20 -22.41 5.08
C ARG A 260 6.84 -22.96 5.50
N ILE A 261 5.84 -22.08 5.68
CA ILE A 261 4.48 -22.46 6.09
C ILE A 261 3.80 -23.27 4.99
N THR A 262 3.89 -22.81 3.74
CA THR A 262 3.18 -23.40 2.59
C THR A 262 3.99 -24.43 1.82
N ARG A 263 5.28 -24.59 2.12
CA ARG A 263 6.23 -25.48 1.41
C ARG A 263 6.25 -25.30 -0.11
N SER A 264 5.83 -24.14 -0.59
CA SER A 264 5.67 -23.84 -2.02
C SER A 264 6.65 -22.76 -2.47
N ALA A 265 6.90 -22.70 -3.78
CA ALA A 265 7.77 -21.69 -4.36
C ALA A 265 7.13 -20.30 -4.22
N VAL A 266 7.83 -19.36 -3.58
CA VAL A 266 7.39 -17.98 -3.40
C VAL A 266 8.27 -17.05 -4.23
N SER A 267 7.63 -16.25 -5.10
CA SER A 267 8.28 -15.17 -5.84
C SER A 267 7.71 -13.82 -5.41
N ILE A 268 8.45 -12.74 -5.64
CA ILE A 268 8.01 -11.38 -5.33
C ILE A 268 8.01 -10.54 -6.59
N VAL A 269 6.90 -9.86 -6.85
CA VAL A 269 6.82 -8.80 -7.86
C VAL A 269 6.58 -7.49 -7.11
N SER A 270 7.55 -6.61 -7.13
CA SER A 270 7.43 -5.26 -6.55
C SER A 270 7.19 -4.25 -7.66
N PHE A 271 6.22 -3.35 -7.49
CA PHE A 271 6.08 -2.20 -8.39
C PHE A 271 6.05 -0.87 -7.62
N CYS A 272 6.86 0.09 -8.08
CA CYS A 272 7.12 1.35 -7.37
C CYS A 272 7.48 1.13 -5.89
N GLY A 273 8.18 0.04 -5.56
CA GLY A 273 8.36 -0.43 -4.18
C GLY A 273 9.42 0.31 -3.37
N VAL A 274 9.17 0.43 -2.07
CA VAL A 274 10.11 0.92 -1.05
C VAL A 274 10.32 -0.19 -0.03
N PHE A 275 11.57 -0.59 0.13
CA PHE A 275 11.92 -1.73 0.97
C PHE A 275 13.41 -1.73 1.30
N SER A 276 13.77 -2.44 2.36
CA SER A 276 15.09 -2.56 2.94
C SER A 276 15.96 -3.65 2.31
N GLY A 277 15.36 -4.77 1.92
CA GLY A 277 16.08 -5.93 1.40
C GLY A 277 16.94 -6.64 2.46
N ASN A 278 16.59 -6.46 3.74
CA ASN A 278 17.28 -7.07 4.87
C ASN A 278 16.88 -8.54 5.10
N GLN A 279 15.79 -9.01 4.49
CA GLN A 279 15.19 -10.32 4.70
C GLN A 279 15.95 -11.46 4.00
N GLN A 280 15.52 -12.71 4.22
CA GLN A 280 16.11 -13.89 3.58
C GLN A 280 15.62 -14.04 2.13
N LEU A 281 16.21 -13.25 1.23
CA LEU A 281 15.81 -13.20 -0.18
C LEU A 281 16.28 -14.39 -1.00
N HIS A 282 17.36 -15.05 -0.59
CA HIS A 282 18.01 -16.11 -1.35
C HIS A 282 17.21 -17.42 -1.46
N GLN A 283 16.22 -17.62 -0.59
CA GLN A 283 15.37 -18.81 -0.59
C GLN A 283 14.10 -18.63 -1.43
N LEU A 284 13.90 -17.43 -1.98
CA LEU A 284 12.78 -17.12 -2.86
C LEU A 284 13.09 -17.58 -4.28
N ALA A 285 12.05 -17.94 -5.02
CA ALA A 285 12.18 -18.42 -6.40
C ALA A 285 12.60 -17.29 -7.36
N GLY A 286 12.27 -16.04 -7.04
CA GLY A 286 12.71 -14.88 -7.81
C GLY A 286 12.08 -13.59 -7.31
N ILE A 287 12.74 -12.48 -7.63
CA ILE A 287 12.28 -11.14 -7.28
C ILE A 287 12.31 -10.26 -8.53
N THR A 288 11.17 -9.73 -8.94
CA THR A 288 11.07 -8.76 -10.04
C THR A 288 10.69 -7.40 -9.50
N GLN A 289 11.48 -6.38 -9.82
CA GLN A 289 11.20 -4.99 -9.50
C GLN A 289 10.78 -4.22 -10.74
N ILE A 290 9.58 -3.66 -10.73
CA ILE A 290 9.06 -2.76 -11.75
C ILE A 290 9.15 -1.35 -11.19
N VAL A 291 10.04 -0.52 -11.72
CA VAL A 291 10.27 0.83 -11.22
C VAL A 291 9.99 1.88 -12.27
N GLY A 292 9.50 3.04 -11.84
CA GLY A 292 9.37 4.19 -12.70
C GLY A 292 10.67 4.97 -12.83
N SER A 293 11.01 5.41 -14.05
CA SER A 293 12.16 6.31 -14.30
C SER A 293 12.05 7.66 -13.57
N HIS A 294 10.83 8.07 -13.18
CA HIS A 294 10.55 9.32 -12.46
C HIS A 294 9.94 9.04 -11.07
N ASP A 295 10.22 7.89 -10.47
CA ASP A 295 9.76 7.55 -9.12
C ASP A 295 10.80 8.00 -8.07
N PRO A 296 10.61 9.15 -7.39
CA PRO A 296 11.55 9.63 -6.38
C PRO A 296 11.52 8.81 -5.11
N VAL A 297 10.42 8.10 -4.83
CA VAL A 297 10.21 7.36 -3.59
C VAL A 297 10.94 6.02 -3.64
N ALA A 298 10.85 5.30 -4.76
CA ALA A 298 11.67 4.10 -5.00
C ALA A 298 13.17 4.44 -5.03
N ALA A 299 13.55 5.59 -5.62
CA ALA A 299 14.92 6.08 -5.62
C ALA A 299 15.40 6.41 -4.19
N PHE A 300 14.59 7.12 -3.41
CA PHE A 300 14.90 7.43 -2.02
C PHE A 300 15.04 6.17 -1.16
N GLY A 301 14.17 5.17 -1.35
CA GLY A 301 14.26 3.89 -0.64
C GLY A 301 15.62 3.22 -0.78
N ARG A 302 16.27 3.30 -1.95
CA ARG A 302 17.63 2.76 -2.15
C ARG A 302 18.68 3.47 -1.28
N LEU A 303 18.49 4.76 -1.00
CA LEU A 303 19.41 5.55 -0.17
C LEU A 303 19.11 5.40 1.32
N ALA A 304 17.83 5.35 1.69
CA ALA A 304 17.37 5.25 3.07
C ALA A 304 17.75 3.92 3.73
N TYR A 305 17.94 2.85 2.94
CA TYR A 305 18.34 1.53 3.43
C TYR A 305 19.78 1.21 3.02
N PRO A 306 20.76 1.33 3.94
CA PRO A 306 22.18 1.12 3.63
C PRO A 306 22.47 -0.25 3.00
N GLY A 307 21.71 -1.29 3.40
CA GLY A 307 21.82 -2.65 2.84
C GLY A 307 21.60 -2.73 1.32
N ARG A 308 20.95 -1.73 0.70
CA ARG A 308 20.74 -1.65 -0.75
C ARG A 308 21.82 -0.88 -1.50
N LEU A 309 22.76 -0.28 -0.78
CA LEU A 309 23.89 0.40 -1.39
C LEU A 309 24.86 -0.63 -1.98
N PRO A 310 25.37 -0.41 -3.21
CA PRO A 310 26.34 -1.32 -3.83
C PRO A 310 27.63 -1.49 -3.02
N LEU A 311 27.91 -0.57 -2.10
CA LEU A 311 29.08 -0.58 -1.22
C LEU A 311 29.03 -1.69 -0.15
N LEU A 312 27.86 -2.31 0.08
CA LEU A 312 27.68 -3.37 1.07
C LEU A 312 27.39 -4.72 0.39
N PRO A 313 28.36 -5.33 -0.34
CA PRO A 313 28.12 -6.52 -1.17
C PRO A 313 27.66 -7.75 -0.38
N LEU A 314 27.92 -7.78 0.94
CA LEU A 314 27.53 -8.88 1.83
C LEU A 314 26.11 -8.76 2.36
N SER A 315 25.39 -7.68 2.05
CA SER A 315 23.97 -7.56 2.39
C SER A 315 23.14 -8.63 1.68
N ASN A 316 22.01 -9.02 2.26
CA ASN A 316 21.13 -10.01 1.66
C ASN A 316 20.65 -9.58 0.26
N TRP A 317 20.33 -8.29 0.12
CA TRP A 317 20.00 -7.67 -1.17
C TRP A 317 21.10 -7.85 -2.23
N ASN A 318 22.33 -7.44 -1.92
CA ASN A 318 23.41 -7.48 -2.92
C ASN A 318 23.86 -8.92 -3.23
N LYS A 319 23.74 -9.85 -2.26
CA LYS A 319 23.93 -11.30 -2.51
C LYS A 319 22.91 -11.85 -3.49
N ALA A 320 21.62 -11.59 -3.26
CA ALA A 320 20.56 -12.03 -4.17
C ALA A 320 20.71 -11.39 -5.57
N TRP A 321 21.18 -10.15 -5.63
CA TRP A 321 21.48 -9.46 -6.89
C TRP A 321 22.62 -10.16 -7.64
N ALA A 322 23.73 -10.43 -6.95
CA ALA A 322 24.90 -11.10 -7.53
C ALA A 322 24.59 -12.52 -8.00
N GLN A 323 23.63 -13.20 -7.36
CA GLN A 323 23.14 -14.53 -7.72
C GLN A 323 22.13 -14.53 -8.88
N GLY A 324 21.78 -13.35 -9.42
CA GLY A 324 20.82 -13.25 -10.53
C GLY A 324 19.36 -13.50 -10.14
N GLN A 325 19.04 -13.49 -8.85
CA GLN A 325 17.68 -13.72 -8.35
C GLN A 325 16.78 -12.48 -8.47
N ILE A 326 17.37 -11.31 -8.70
CA ILE A 326 16.66 -10.03 -8.81
C ILE A 326 16.68 -9.55 -10.25
N GLN A 327 15.49 -9.35 -10.81
CA GLN A 327 15.28 -8.68 -12.07
C GLN A 327 14.76 -7.26 -11.83
N ARG A 328 15.22 -6.30 -12.62
CA ARG A 328 14.75 -4.90 -12.54
C ARG A 328 14.29 -4.43 -13.90
N TRP A 329 13.03 -4.07 -14.00
CA TRP A 329 12.38 -3.55 -15.19
C TRP A 329 11.99 -2.10 -14.95
N GLU A 330 12.23 -1.25 -15.93
CA GLU A 330 11.96 0.18 -15.83
C GLU A 330 10.84 0.60 -16.79
N ILE A 331 9.90 1.39 -16.30
CA ILE A 331 8.85 2.02 -17.10
C ILE A 331 9.16 3.52 -17.26
N ALA A 332 9.40 3.94 -18.50
CA ALA A 332 9.70 5.32 -18.84
C ALA A 332 8.52 6.26 -18.51
N GLY A 333 8.79 7.39 -17.86
CA GLY A 333 7.81 8.39 -17.45
C GLY A 333 6.92 8.03 -16.26
N LEU A 334 6.97 6.80 -15.73
CA LEU A 334 6.21 6.39 -14.56
C LEU A 334 6.77 7.08 -13.30
N ASN A 335 5.86 7.64 -12.50
CA ASN A 335 6.12 8.24 -11.19
C ASN A 335 5.54 7.33 -10.08
N HIS A 336 5.79 7.65 -8.82
CA HIS A 336 5.31 6.88 -7.68
C HIS A 336 3.78 6.91 -7.56
N ASN A 337 3.17 8.08 -7.73
CA ASN A 337 1.75 8.32 -7.51
C ASN A 337 1.20 9.46 -8.40
N GLY A 338 -0.08 9.79 -8.23
CA GLY A 338 -0.74 10.86 -8.97
C GLY A 338 -1.10 10.48 -10.40
N SER A 339 -1.27 11.48 -11.26
CA SER A 339 -1.67 11.33 -12.67
C SER A 339 -0.63 10.62 -13.55
N LEU A 340 0.59 10.46 -13.04
CA LEU A 340 1.68 9.71 -13.66
C LEU A 340 2.07 8.47 -12.86
N GLY A 341 1.28 8.08 -11.85
CA GLY A 341 1.50 6.91 -11.01
C GLY A 341 1.01 5.61 -11.64
N PRO A 342 1.25 4.45 -11.00
CA PRO A 342 0.93 3.13 -11.56
C PRO A 342 -0.57 2.89 -11.72
N PHE A 343 -1.40 3.60 -10.96
CA PHE A 343 -2.87 3.51 -11.04
C PHE A 343 -3.51 4.48 -12.04
N ALA A 344 -2.73 5.39 -12.63
CA ALA A 344 -3.25 6.35 -13.61
C ALA A 344 -3.54 5.67 -14.95
N ASP A 345 -4.54 6.13 -15.69
CA ASP A 345 -4.99 5.50 -16.95
C ASP A 345 -3.83 5.29 -17.96
N ARG A 346 -2.91 6.25 -18.02
CA ARG A 346 -1.72 6.21 -18.89
C ARG A 346 -0.79 5.04 -18.58
N PHE A 347 -0.61 4.70 -17.30
CA PHE A 347 0.41 3.74 -16.86
C PHE A 347 -0.16 2.43 -16.30
N ARG A 348 -1.47 2.38 -15.99
CA ARG A 348 -2.17 1.19 -15.49
C ARG A 348 -1.87 -0.05 -16.34
N LEU A 349 -2.15 0.04 -17.64
CA LEU A 349 -1.94 -1.10 -18.54
C LEU A 349 -0.46 -1.48 -18.72
N PRO A 350 0.48 -0.53 -18.94
CA PRO A 350 1.92 -0.85 -18.94
C PRO A 350 2.40 -1.58 -17.69
N VAL A 351 1.98 -1.14 -16.50
CA VAL A 351 2.34 -1.78 -15.22
C VAL A 351 1.74 -3.17 -15.12
N VAL A 352 0.45 -3.33 -15.46
CA VAL A 352 -0.21 -4.65 -15.46
C VAL A 352 0.50 -5.62 -16.41
N LYS A 353 0.86 -5.18 -17.61
CA LYS A 353 1.61 -6.03 -18.56
C LYS A 353 2.97 -6.44 -18.00
N ALA A 354 3.67 -5.53 -17.33
CA ALA A 354 4.93 -5.85 -16.66
C ALA A 354 4.71 -6.83 -15.48
N ILE A 355 3.62 -6.72 -14.72
CA ILE A 355 3.32 -7.69 -13.65
C ILE A 355 3.05 -9.06 -14.24
N VAL A 356 2.19 -9.15 -15.26
CA VAL A 356 1.82 -10.42 -15.91
C VAL A 356 3.04 -11.09 -16.53
N ALA A 357 3.92 -10.34 -17.20
CA ALA A 357 5.15 -10.87 -17.77
C ALA A 357 6.15 -11.36 -16.70
N ALA A 358 6.05 -10.88 -15.46
CA ALA A 358 6.88 -11.31 -14.34
C ALA A 358 6.35 -12.57 -13.64
N LEU A 359 5.14 -13.04 -13.99
CA LEU A 359 4.58 -14.25 -13.42
C LEU A 359 5.29 -15.49 -13.99
N PRO A 360 5.47 -16.55 -13.18
CA PRO A 360 6.05 -17.78 -13.67
C PRO A 360 5.11 -18.47 -14.67
N GLU A 361 5.66 -18.90 -15.81
CA GLU A 361 4.93 -19.68 -16.83
C GLU A 361 4.62 -21.11 -16.35
N SER A 362 5.43 -21.64 -15.42
CA SER A 362 5.29 -22.96 -14.79
C SER A 362 5.73 -22.88 -13.34
N VAL A 363 5.25 -23.80 -12.48
CA VAL A 363 5.62 -23.79 -11.06
C VAL A 363 7.13 -24.01 -10.91
N PRO A 364 7.88 -23.03 -10.34
CA PRO A 364 9.31 -23.21 -10.12
C PRO A 364 9.54 -24.39 -9.19
N ALA A 365 10.59 -25.18 -9.42
CA ALA A 365 10.99 -26.19 -8.47
C ALA A 365 11.23 -25.53 -7.10
N PRO A 366 10.73 -26.11 -5.99
CA PRO A 366 11.05 -25.58 -4.67
C PRO A 366 12.58 -25.55 -4.53
N VAL A 367 13.13 -24.40 -4.12
CA VAL A 367 14.55 -24.27 -3.84
C VAL A 367 14.89 -25.29 -2.75
N GLN A 368 15.73 -26.28 -3.09
CA GLN A 368 16.16 -27.31 -2.14
C GLN A 368 16.83 -26.61 -0.95
N THR A 369 16.20 -26.70 0.21
CA THR A 369 16.82 -26.35 1.48
C THR A 369 17.56 -27.57 1.97
N ASP A 370 18.89 -27.50 2.02
CA ASP A 370 19.67 -28.41 2.86
C ASP A 370 19.17 -28.23 4.30
N CYS A 371 18.52 -29.26 4.81
CA CYS A 371 18.24 -29.47 6.24
C CYS A 371 18.64 -30.89 6.57
#